data_AF-A0A9E4B0H9-F1
#
_entry.id   AF-A0A9E4B0H9-F1
#
_cell.length_a   1.000
_cell.length_b   1.000
_cell.length_c   1.000
_cell.angle_alpha   90.00
_cell.angle_beta   90.00
_cell.angle_gamma   90.00
#
_symmetry.space_group_name_H-M   'P 1'
#
loop_
_entity.id
_entity.type
_entity.pdbx_description
1 polymer ?
#
loop_
_entity_poly.entity_id
_entity_poly.type
_entity_poly.pdbx_seq_one_letter_code
_entity_poly.pdbx_strand_id
1 'polypeptide(L)'
;MKALDPGTYSEAVRRYHDDLETAGGGTLRDWIAYGVWLAEALAPGRRVTVDHSGLASDFDDSAGGHESADMTCVFAAGSMLVHLPSSRKERALALAMPAEPTAAQSETADLLGLGAGTR
;
A
#
# COMPACT_ATOMS: atom_id res chain seq x y z
N MET A 1 -9.71 -8.54 11.66
CA MET A 1 -8.41 -9.24 11.76
C MET A 1 -8.34 -10.17 12.97
N LYS A 2 -8.31 -9.70 14.23
CA LYS A 2 -8.18 -10.57 15.43
C LYS A 2 -9.17 -11.74 15.51
N ALA A 3 -10.42 -11.54 15.06
CA ALA A 3 -11.47 -12.57 15.09
C ALA A 3 -11.57 -13.42 13.82
N LEU A 4 -10.90 -13.03 12.72
CA LEU A 4 -11.04 -13.64 11.39
C LEU A 4 -9.82 -14.51 11.02
N ASP A 5 -8.62 -14.11 11.43
CA ASP A 5 -7.40 -14.91 11.27
C ASP A 5 -6.38 -14.55 12.37
N PRO A 6 -6.33 -15.33 13.46
CA PRO A 6 -5.38 -15.13 14.56
C PRO A 6 -3.90 -15.31 14.14
N GLY A 7 -3.63 -16.12 13.12
CA GLY A 7 -2.28 -16.39 12.62
C GLY A 7 -1.70 -15.17 11.91
N THR A 8 -2.45 -14.64 10.93
CA THR A 8 -2.09 -13.40 10.22
C THR A 8 -1.98 -12.22 11.19
N TYR A 9 -2.86 -12.15 12.21
CA TYR A 9 -2.75 -11.13 13.24
C TYR A 9 -1.46 -11.22 14.06
N SER A 10 -1.07 -12.42 14.49
CA SER A 10 0.15 -12.62 15.27
C SER A 10 1.40 -12.28 14.47
N GLU A 11 1.43 -12.66 13.19
CA GLU A 11 2.51 -12.31 12.28
C GLU A 11 2.58 -10.80 12.02
N ALA A 12 1.44 -10.13 11.86
CA ALA A 12 1.41 -8.67 11.68
C ALA A 12 2.01 -7.93 12.88
N VAL A 13 1.66 -8.36 14.11
CA VAL A 13 2.24 -7.82 15.34
C VAL A 13 3.75 -8.07 15.41
N ARG A 14 4.19 -9.28 15.06
CA ARG A 14 5.62 -9.63 15.05
C ARG A 14 6.40 -8.74 14.09
N ARG A 15 5.97 -8.64 12.83
CA ARG A 15 6.61 -7.80 11.81
C ARG A 15 6.61 -6.32 12.19
N TYR A 16 5.52 -5.83 12.78
CA TYR A 16 5.47 -4.46 13.29
C TYR A 16 6.57 -4.18 14.32
N HIS A 17 6.73 -5.07 15.32
CA HIS A 17 7.77 -4.91 16.32
C HIS A 17 9.17 -5.02 15.70
N ASP A 18 9.42 -6.08 14.94
CA ASP A 18 10.74 -6.41 14.39
C ASP A 18 11.21 -5.37 13.33
N ASP A 19 10.32 -5.00 12.40
CA ASP A 19 10.67 -4.23 11.21
C ASP A 19 10.53 -2.71 11.43
N LEU A 20 9.65 -2.27 12.34
CA LEU A 20 9.32 -0.84 12.49
C LEU A 20 9.71 -0.26 13.86
N GLU A 21 9.33 -0.90 14.97
CA GLU A 21 9.64 -0.36 16.30
C GLU A 21 11.13 -0.52 16.67
N THR A 22 11.71 -1.72 16.52
CA THR A 22 13.12 -1.96 16.88
C THR A 22 14.10 -1.23 15.98
N ALA A 23 13.69 -0.82 14.77
CA ALA A 23 14.48 0.01 13.87
C ALA A 23 14.51 1.51 14.26
N GLY A 24 13.93 1.90 15.40
CA GLY A 24 13.86 3.30 15.82
C GLY A 24 12.78 4.11 15.10
N GLY A 25 11.73 3.44 14.60
CA GLY A 25 10.58 4.07 13.97
C GLY A 25 10.35 3.74 12.49
N GLY A 26 11.15 2.84 11.90
CA GLY A 26 11.04 2.40 10.50
C GLY A 26 11.26 3.53 9.48
N THR A 27 11.98 3.28 8.39
CA THR A 27 11.97 4.24 7.28
C THR A 27 10.60 4.24 6.60
N LEU A 28 10.27 5.29 5.83
CA LEU A 28 9.05 5.30 5.03
C LEU A 28 8.96 4.08 4.09
N ARG A 29 10.11 3.60 3.60
CA ARG A 29 10.19 2.36 2.81
C ARG A 29 9.71 1.16 3.62
N ASP A 30 10.16 1.02 4.86
CA ASP A 30 9.80 -0.12 5.73
C ASP A 30 8.30 -0.11 6.05
N TRP A 31 7.74 1.07 6.33
CA TRP A 31 6.30 1.23 6.55
C TRP A 31 5.47 0.80 5.35
N ILE A 32 5.89 1.16 4.13
CA ILE A 32 5.15 0.75 2.94
C ILE A 32 5.36 -0.73 2.64
N ALA A 33 6.55 -1.28 2.83
CA ALA A 33 6.79 -2.71 2.68
C ALA A 33 5.91 -3.54 3.63
N TYR A 34 5.80 -3.10 4.90
CA TYR A 34 4.88 -3.68 5.86
C TYR A 34 3.42 -3.53 5.42
N GLY A 35 3.01 -2.35 4.93
CA GLY A 35 1.67 -2.10 4.41
C GLY A 35 1.31 -2.98 3.21
N VAL A 36 2.23 -3.15 2.26
CA VAL A 36 2.12 -4.06 1.11
C VAL A 36 1.87 -5.49 1.58
N TRP A 37 2.74 -5.98 2.47
CA TRP A 37 2.61 -7.33 3.02
C TRP A 37 1.27 -7.52 3.73
N LEU A 38 0.86 -6.55 4.56
CA LEU A 38 -0.38 -6.62 5.31
C LEU A 38 -1.61 -6.60 4.40
N ALA A 39 -1.59 -5.77 3.35
CA ALA A 39 -2.69 -5.67 2.39
C ALA A 39 -2.90 -6.99 1.63
N GLU A 40 -1.81 -7.65 1.21
CA GLU A 40 -1.90 -8.95 0.53
C GLU A 40 -2.28 -10.09 1.47
N ALA A 41 -1.79 -10.07 2.72
CA ALA A 41 -2.18 -11.04 3.73
C ALA A 41 -3.68 -10.95 4.08
N LEU A 42 -4.25 -9.74 4.02
CA LEU A 42 -5.67 -9.50 4.27
C LEU A 42 -6.56 -9.89 3.09
N ALA A 43 -6.17 -9.50 1.88
CA ALA A 43 -6.94 -9.75 0.68
C ALA A 43 -6.02 -9.83 -0.55
N PRO A 44 -5.84 -11.02 -1.15
CA PRO A 44 -5.01 -11.17 -2.33
C PRO A 44 -5.46 -10.26 -3.47
N GLY A 45 -4.52 -9.58 -4.11
CA GLY A 45 -4.82 -8.61 -5.16
C GLY A 45 -3.64 -8.34 -6.07
N ARG A 46 -3.74 -7.21 -6.75
CA ARG A 46 -2.65 -6.63 -7.52
C ARG A 46 -2.34 -5.24 -7.01
N ARG A 47 -1.11 -4.79 -7.23
CA ARG A 47 -0.68 -3.43 -6.93
C ARG A 47 -0.56 -2.63 -8.20
N VAL A 48 -0.94 -1.36 -8.12
CA VAL A 48 -0.85 -0.41 -9.23
C VAL A 48 -0.26 0.90 -8.73
N THR A 49 0.51 1.57 -9.58
CA THR A 49 0.92 2.96 -9.37
C THR A 49 0.01 3.88 -10.16
N VAL A 50 -0.38 4.98 -9.53
CA VAL A 50 -1.13 6.06 -10.17
C VAL A 50 -0.22 7.27 -10.28
N ASP A 51 0.11 7.63 -11.53
CA ASP A 51 1.02 8.74 -11.81
C ASP A 51 0.36 10.11 -11.61
N HIS A 52 1.12 11.18 -11.83
CA HIS A 52 0.66 12.56 -11.71
C HIS A 52 -0.54 12.92 -12.61
N SER A 53 -0.78 12.17 -13.69
CA SER A 53 -1.91 12.33 -14.60
C SER A 53 -3.16 11.56 -14.16
N GLY A 54 -3.07 10.80 -13.06
CA GLY A 54 -4.16 9.97 -12.55
C GLY A 54 -4.26 8.61 -13.24
N LEU A 55 -3.33 8.25 -14.12
CA LEU A 55 -3.35 6.98 -14.85
C LEU A 55 -2.69 5.87 -14.03
N ALA A 56 -3.35 4.72 -14.00
CA ALA A 56 -2.88 3.53 -13.32
C ALA A 56 -2.02 2.65 -14.25
N SER A 57 -0.88 2.20 -13.75
CA SER A 57 -0.04 1.16 -14.36
C SER A 57 0.22 0.05 -13.36
N ASP A 58 0.39 -1.18 -13.85
CA ASP A 58 0.74 -2.30 -12.97
C ASP A 58 2.06 -2.01 -12.26
N PHE A 59 2.10 -2.31 -10.96
CA PHE A 59 3.31 -2.17 -10.19
C PHE A 59 4.19 -3.40 -10.42
N ASP A 60 5.42 -3.18 -10.90
CA ASP A 60 6.33 -4.26 -11.24
C ASP A 60 7.06 -4.80 -10.00
N ASP A 61 6.62 -5.95 -9.51
CA ASP A 61 7.23 -6.68 -8.39
C ASP A 61 8.45 -7.52 -8.78
N SER A 62 8.82 -7.57 -10.07
CA SER A 62 9.87 -8.46 -10.58
C SER A 62 11.27 -8.11 -10.06
N ALA A 63 11.43 -6.96 -9.39
CA ALA A 63 12.66 -6.56 -8.71
C ALA A 63 12.96 -7.34 -7.40
N GLY A 64 12.06 -8.21 -6.92
CA GLY A 64 12.35 -9.24 -5.90
C GLY A 64 11.44 -9.24 -4.67
N GLY A 65 10.16 -9.57 -4.84
CA GLY A 65 9.25 -9.74 -3.71
C GLY A 65 8.98 -8.44 -2.93
N HIS A 66 8.23 -8.55 -1.83
CA HIS A 66 7.69 -7.39 -1.11
C HIS A 66 8.80 -6.50 -0.50
N GLU A 67 10.01 -7.05 -0.36
CA GLU A 67 11.17 -6.40 0.25
C GLU A 67 12.10 -5.74 -0.79
N SER A 68 12.08 -6.21 -2.06
CA SER A 68 12.94 -5.71 -3.15
C SER A 68 12.18 -5.01 -4.27
N ALA A 69 10.87 -4.79 -4.14
CA ALA A 69 10.18 -3.86 -5.02
C ALA A 69 10.90 -2.50 -4.99
N ASP A 70 11.22 -1.95 -6.16
CA ASP A 70 11.90 -0.66 -6.27
C ASP A 70 10.94 0.48 -5.89
N MET A 71 10.72 0.63 -4.59
CA MET A 71 9.87 1.66 -3.99
C MET A 71 10.43 3.05 -4.26
N THR A 72 11.71 3.18 -4.62
CA THR A 72 12.33 4.45 -4.97
C THR A 72 11.66 5.07 -6.20
N CYS A 73 11.16 4.27 -7.14
CA CYS A 73 10.37 4.74 -8.28
C CYS A 73 9.09 5.45 -7.84
N VAL A 74 8.32 4.86 -6.90
CA VAL A 74 7.07 5.44 -6.39
C VAL A 74 7.33 6.81 -5.75
N PHE A 75 8.36 6.90 -4.91
CA PHE A 75 8.72 8.12 -4.20
C PHE A 75 9.31 9.19 -5.12
N ALA A 76 10.22 8.83 -6.02
CA ALA A 76 10.88 9.78 -6.91
C ALA A 76 9.92 10.35 -7.97
N ALA A 77 8.94 9.55 -8.41
CA ALA A 77 7.96 9.96 -9.41
C ALA A 77 6.73 10.68 -8.83
N GLY A 78 6.61 10.81 -7.50
CA GLY A 78 5.43 11.39 -6.86
C GLY A 78 4.15 10.61 -7.17
N SER A 79 4.26 9.29 -7.34
CA SER A 79 3.14 8.43 -7.69
C SER A 79 2.43 7.90 -6.44
N MET A 80 1.13 7.66 -6.54
CA MET A 80 0.36 6.94 -5.53
C MET A 80 0.53 5.43 -5.74
N LEU A 81 0.71 4.66 -4.67
CA LEU A 81 0.69 3.19 -4.72
C LEU A 81 -0.62 2.68 -4.13
N VAL A 82 -1.34 1.87 -4.89
CA VAL A 82 -2.65 1.34 -4.51
C VAL A 82 -2.64 -0.18 -4.56
N HIS A 83 -3.18 -0.80 -3.52
CA HIS A 83 -3.59 -2.20 -3.53
C HIS A 83 -5.01 -2.34 -4.06
N LEU A 84 -5.19 -3.20 -5.06
CA LEU A 84 -6.48 -3.55 -5.63
C LEU A 84 -6.77 -5.04 -5.36
N PRO A 85 -7.60 -5.36 -4.35
CA PRO A 85 -7.99 -6.74 -4.09
C PRO A 85 -8.65 -7.40 -5.30
N SER A 86 -8.41 -8.71 -5.48
CA SER A 86 -9.05 -9.49 -6.55
C SER A 86 -10.56 -9.65 -6.34
N SER A 87 -11.01 -9.60 -5.08
CA SER A 87 -12.42 -9.65 -4.71
C SER A 87 -13.07 -8.27 -4.79
N ARG A 88 -14.19 -8.16 -5.53
CA ARG A 88 -15.00 -6.93 -5.60
C ARG A 88 -15.70 -6.55 -4.29
N LYS A 89 -15.64 -7.41 -3.26
CA LYS A 89 -16.23 -7.15 -1.94
C LYS A 89 -15.27 -6.42 -1.01
N GLU A 90 -13.98 -6.48 -1.32
CA GLU A 90 -12.93 -5.80 -0.56
C GLU A 90 -12.64 -4.43 -1.18
N ARG A 91 -12.21 -3.48 -0.37
CA ARG A 91 -11.90 -2.12 -0.82
C ARG A 91 -10.46 -2.02 -1.28
N ALA A 92 -10.22 -1.15 -2.25
CA ALA A 92 -8.87 -0.71 -2.55
C ALA A 92 -8.23 -0.06 -1.32
N LEU A 93 -6.90 -0.13 -1.22
CA LEU A 93 -6.14 0.49 -0.14
C LEU A 93 -5.03 1.36 -0.72
N ALA A 94 -4.90 2.59 -0.23
CA ALA A 94 -3.75 3.42 -0.52
C ALA A 94 -2.58 2.95 0.35
N LEU A 95 -1.53 2.45 -0.29
CA LEU A 95 -0.30 2.00 0.38
C LEU A 95 0.72 3.15 0.48
N ALA A 96 0.69 4.05 -0.48
CA ALA A 96 1.51 5.27 -0.50
C ALA A 96 0.73 6.40 -1.16
N MET A 97 0.73 7.58 -0.55
CA MET A 97 0.15 8.80 -1.12
C MET A 97 1.24 9.88 -1.20
N PRO A 98 1.34 10.63 -2.32
CA PRO A 98 2.12 11.86 -2.35
C PRO A 98 1.61 12.83 -1.28
N ALA A 99 2.50 13.60 -0.65
CA ALA A 99 2.11 14.60 0.34
C ALA A 99 1.19 15.68 -0.25
N GLU A 100 1.40 16.00 -1.53
CA GLU A 100 0.60 16.93 -2.32
C GLU A 100 0.15 16.21 -3.59
N PRO A 101 -0.96 15.43 -3.54
CA PRO A 101 -1.46 14.73 -4.71
C PRO A 101 -1.98 15.75 -5.74
N THR A 102 -1.81 15.45 -7.03
CA THR A 102 -2.42 16.26 -8.09
C THR A 102 -3.96 16.15 -8.06
N ALA A 103 -4.65 17.05 -8.77
CA ALA A 103 -6.10 16.95 -8.94
C ALA A 103 -6.51 15.59 -9.52
N ALA A 104 -5.81 15.13 -10.55
CA ALA A 104 -6.10 13.84 -11.19
C ALA A 104 -5.85 12.65 -10.25
N GLN A 105 -4.79 12.69 -9.43
CA GLN A 105 -4.54 11.65 -8.42
C GLN A 105 -5.61 11.66 -7.33
N SER A 106 -6.05 12.85 -6.91
CA SER A 106 -7.11 13.00 -5.91
C SER A 106 -8.45 12.48 -6.43
N GLU A 107 -8.81 12.80 -7.67
CA GLU A 107 -10.01 12.28 -8.33
C GLU A 107 -9.97 10.75 -8.46
N THR A 108 -8.83 10.17 -8.84
CA THR A 108 -8.65 8.71 -8.85
C THR A 108 -8.80 8.11 -7.46
N ALA A 109 -8.22 8.75 -6.43
CA ALA A 109 -8.36 8.31 -5.04
C ALA A 109 -9.82 8.35 -4.57
N ASP A 110 -10.57 9.41 -4.89
CA ASP A 110 -11.99 9.55 -4.56
C ASP A 110 -12.84 8.49 -5.26
N LEU A 111 -12.58 8.22 -6.55
CA LEU A 111 -13.26 7.17 -7.31
C LEU A 111 -13.04 5.79 -6.70
N LEU A 112 -11.85 5.53 -6.17
CA LEU A 112 -11.50 4.28 -5.48
C LEU A 112 -11.94 4.26 -4.01
N GLY A 113 -12.50 5.36 -3.50
CA GLY A 113 -12.93 5.50 -2.11
C GLY A 113 -11.77 5.51 -1.11
N LEU A 114 -10.60 5.99 -1.52
CA LEU A 114 -9.36 6.04 -0.74
C LEU A 114 -9.22 7.33 0.10
N GLY A 115 -10.07 8.33 -0.15
CA GLY A 115 -10.09 9.59 0.60
C GLY A 115 -10.45 9.39 2.08
N ALA A 116 -9.92 10.27 2.94
CA ALA A 116 -10.33 10.35 4.35
C ALA A 116 -11.85 10.54 4.38
N GLY A 117 -12.57 9.66 5.07
CA GLY A 117 -14.02 9.66 5.08
C GLY A 117 -14.59 11.01 5.54
N THR A 118 -14.98 11.86 4.58
CA THR A 118 -16.11 12.78 4.74
C THR A 118 -17.34 12.08 4.22
N ARG A 119 -18.01 11.36 5.13
CA ARG A 119 -19.45 11.15 5.08
C ARG A 119 -20.05 11.83 6.29
#